data_AF-A0A1R3URI8-F1
#
_entry.id   AF-A0A1R3URI8-F1
#
_cell.length_a   1.000
_cell.length_b   1.000
_cell.length_c   1.000
_cell.angle_alpha   90.00
_cell.angle_beta   90.00
_cell.angle_gamma   90.00
#
_symmetry.space_group_name_H-M   'P 1'
#
loop_
_entity.id
_entity.type
_entity.pdbx_description
1 polymer ?
#
loop_
_entity_poly.entity_id
_entity_poly.type
_entity_poly.pdbx_seq_one_letter_code
_entity_poly.pdbx_strand_id
1 'polypeptide(L)'
;MTPTWPQHTITVPMLTDLHESGPATLITAHGALASYRVQRTREVDLNTPGLVIAYGHDDLRLDLIEHDGDWDRVAAAATSAAAKAHHRLFFQPPSRLARAVRRDLHRHGLLLDCRPEASRTEDGAYRWDDYLTWEHDPRLSFTMTYVQRHRDSLLISLAMYDRDYYVTCWPERTTATSGTPACVREAPARIQRHLDLRP
;
A
#
# COMPACT_ATOMS: atom_id res chain seq x y z
N MET A 1 -24.18 15.11 -12.11
CA MET A 1 -22.94 15.58 -12.75
C MET A 1 -21.77 14.94 -12.04
N THR A 2 -21.05 14.04 -12.71
CA THR A 2 -19.77 13.52 -12.20
C THR A 2 -18.72 14.60 -12.43
N PRO A 3 -17.97 15.05 -11.41
CA PRO A 3 -16.92 16.05 -11.63
C PRO A 3 -15.89 15.52 -12.64
N THR A 4 -15.70 16.24 -13.74
CA THR A 4 -14.63 16.02 -14.70
C THR A 4 -13.35 16.65 -14.16
N TRP A 5 -12.54 15.82 -13.51
CA TRP A 5 -11.19 16.20 -13.11
C TRP A 5 -10.32 16.38 -14.36
N PRO A 6 -9.41 17.36 -14.43
CA PRO A 6 -8.41 17.40 -15.49
C PRO A 6 -7.68 16.05 -15.53
N GLN A 7 -7.65 15.42 -16.70
CA GLN A 7 -7.07 14.09 -16.90
C GLN A 7 -5.54 14.19 -16.83
N HIS A 8 -5.00 14.23 -15.63
CA HIS A 8 -3.60 13.85 -15.47
C HIS A 8 -3.50 12.36 -15.79
N THR A 9 -2.47 12.01 -16.53
CA THR A 9 -2.25 10.66 -17.07
C THR A 9 -0.93 10.16 -16.49
N ILE A 10 -0.88 8.90 -16.10
CA ILE A 10 0.39 8.25 -15.76
C ILE A 10 1.10 7.99 -17.09
N THR A 11 2.33 8.50 -17.22
CA THR A 11 3.08 8.45 -18.48
C THR A 11 4.14 7.35 -18.45
N VAL A 12 4.59 6.90 -19.63
CA VAL A 12 5.69 5.93 -19.75
C VAL A 12 6.94 6.38 -18.98
N PRO A 13 7.43 7.63 -19.09
CA PRO A 13 8.57 8.08 -18.28
C PRO A 13 8.38 7.92 -16.77
N MET A 14 7.17 8.13 -16.24
CA MET A 14 6.89 7.92 -14.82
C MET A 14 6.94 6.44 -14.43
N LEU A 15 6.47 5.56 -15.31
CA LEU A 15 6.51 4.12 -15.10
C LEU A 15 7.94 3.57 -15.20
N THR A 16 8.73 4.10 -16.13
CA THR A 16 10.16 3.77 -16.23
C THR A 16 10.92 4.24 -14.99
N ASP A 17 10.69 5.47 -14.52
CA ASP A 17 11.28 5.97 -13.26
C ASP A 17 10.86 5.13 -12.05
N LEU A 18 9.58 4.73 -11.98
CA LEU A 18 9.07 3.79 -10.97
C LEU A 18 9.77 2.41 -11.05
N HIS A 19 10.00 1.91 -12.26
CA HIS A 19 10.66 0.63 -12.50
C HIS A 19 12.12 0.66 -12.04
N GLU A 20 12.87 1.68 -12.48
CA GLU A 20 14.28 1.88 -12.16
C GLU A 20 14.51 2.16 -10.67
N SER A 21 13.57 2.86 -10.03
CA SER A 21 13.62 3.10 -8.58
C SER A 21 13.43 1.82 -7.76
N GLY A 22 12.73 0.82 -8.30
CA GLY A 22 12.48 -0.44 -7.61
C GLY A 22 11.45 -0.37 -6.49
N PRO A 23 11.37 -1.43 -5.65
CA PRO A 23 10.41 -1.54 -4.55
C PRO A 23 10.39 -0.34 -3.60
N ALA A 24 9.30 -0.19 -2.87
CA ALA A 24 9.03 0.93 -1.97
C ALA A 24 9.02 2.30 -2.68
N THR A 25 8.62 2.31 -3.94
CA THR A 25 8.40 3.50 -4.75
C THR A 25 6.96 3.48 -5.24
N LEU A 26 6.31 4.64 -5.21
CA LEU A 26 4.89 4.78 -5.50
C LEU A 26 4.66 5.95 -6.45
N ILE A 27 3.59 5.87 -7.23
CA ILE A 27 2.98 7.04 -7.83
C ILE A 27 1.87 7.51 -6.89
N THR A 28 2.00 8.74 -6.40
CA THR A 28 1.02 9.39 -5.54
C THR A 28 0.24 10.44 -6.30
N ALA A 29 -0.97 10.74 -5.83
CA ALA A 29 -1.80 11.82 -6.33
C ALA A 29 -2.31 12.65 -5.16
N HIS A 30 -2.35 13.98 -5.31
CA HIS A 30 -3.03 14.84 -4.35
C HIS A 30 -4.44 15.17 -4.86
N GLY A 31 -5.48 14.77 -4.13
CA GLY A 31 -6.86 14.81 -4.61
C GLY A 31 -7.40 16.20 -4.95
N ALA A 32 -6.78 17.27 -4.44
CA ALA A 32 -7.10 18.65 -4.84
C ALA A 32 -6.31 19.15 -6.07
N LEU A 33 -5.14 18.59 -6.37
CA LEU A 33 -4.24 19.10 -7.42
C LEU A 33 -4.23 18.21 -8.67
N ALA A 34 -4.88 17.05 -8.60
CA ALA A 34 -5.01 16.03 -9.64
C ALA A 34 -3.69 15.58 -10.30
N SER A 35 -2.51 16.02 -9.85
CA SER A 35 -1.22 15.66 -10.43
C SER A 35 -0.67 14.37 -9.82
N TYR A 36 -0.10 13.52 -10.68
CA TYR A 36 0.63 12.32 -10.29
C TYR A 36 2.13 12.61 -10.13
N ARG A 37 2.78 11.96 -9.16
CA ARG A 37 4.23 12.07 -8.94
C ARG A 37 4.81 10.74 -8.49
N VAL A 38 5.99 10.39 -8.99
CA VAL A 38 6.79 9.26 -8.48
C VAL A 38 7.50 9.70 -7.21
N GLN A 39 7.38 8.92 -6.14
CA GLN A 39 7.99 9.21 -4.84
C GLN A 39 8.41 7.93 -4.14
N ARG A 40 9.53 7.98 -3.42
CA ARG A 40 9.88 6.92 -2.46
C ARG A 40 8.87 6.92 -1.33
N THR A 41 8.38 5.74 -0.92
CA THR A 41 7.39 5.59 0.14
C THR A 41 7.80 6.32 1.42
N ARG A 42 9.10 6.36 1.71
CA ARG A 42 9.61 7.03 2.92
C ARG A 42 9.47 8.55 2.96
N GLU A 43 9.28 9.16 1.79
CA GLU A 43 9.09 10.59 1.63
C GLU A 43 7.59 10.95 1.57
N VAL A 44 6.71 9.94 1.61
CA VAL A 44 5.26 10.11 1.56
C VAL A 44 4.72 10.35 2.98
N ASP A 45 4.15 11.52 3.24
CA ASP A 45 3.39 11.75 4.48
C ASP A 45 2.03 11.05 4.41
N LEU A 46 1.97 9.84 4.94
CA LEU A 46 0.76 9.02 5.02
C LEU A 46 -0.37 9.63 5.88
N ASN A 47 -0.13 10.76 6.57
CA ASN A 47 -1.18 11.49 7.28
C ASN A 47 -1.81 12.60 6.45
N THR A 48 -1.17 13.06 5.37
CA THR A 48 -1.66 14.16 4.53
C THR A 48 -3.06 13.81 4.00
N PRO A 49 -4.11 14.55 4.43
CA PRO A 49 -5.46 14.32 3.93
C PRO A 49 -5.53 14.55 2.41
N GLY A 50 -6.18 13.63 1.70
CA GLY A 50 -6.34 13.74 0.24
C GLY A 50 -5.12 13.29 -0.56
N LEU A 51 -4.01 12.89 0.08
CA LEU A 51 -2.95 12.14 -0.59
C LEU A 51 -3.43 10.71 -0.84
N VAL A 52 -3.38 10.28 -2.10
CA VAL A 52 -3.78 8.94 -2.53
C VAL A 52 -2.59 8.25 -3.16
N ILE A 53 -2.36 7.00 -2.78
CA ILE A 53 -1.42 6.11 -3.45
C ILE A 53 -2.15 5.56 -4.68
N ALA A 54 -1.71 5.97 -5.86
CA ALA A 54 -2.39 5.70 -7.11
C ALA A 54 -1.91 4.40 -7.76
N TYR A 55 -0.61 4.11 -7.63
CA TYR A 55 0.05 3.00 -8.29
C TYR A 55 1.38 2.69 -7.58
N GLY A 56 1.83 1.44 -7.56
CA GLY A 56 3.10 1.03 -6.94
C GLY A 56 3.94 0.12 -7.83
N HIS A 57 5.10 -0.30 -7.32
CA HIS A 57 6.05 -1.13 -8.04
C HIS A 57 5.49 -2.54 -8.33
N ASP A 58 4.75 -3.14 -7.38
CA ASP A 58 4.15 -4.45 -7.63
C ASP A 58 2.98 -4.40 -8.61
N ASP A 59 2.20 -3.29 -8.61
CA ASP A 59 1.21 -3.03 -9.67
C ASP A 59 1.90 -3.03 -11.05
N LEU A 60 3.02 -2.30 -11.16
CA LEU A 60 3.78 -2.20 -12.41
C LEU A 60 4.29 -3.57 -12.88
N ARG A 61 4.82 -4.37 -11.96
CA ARG A 61 5.33 -5.71 -12.28
C ARG A 61 4.23 -6.61 -12.85
N LEU A 62 3.03 -6.57 -12.26
CA LEU A 62 1.88 -7.35 -12.73
C LEU A 62 1.39 -6.86 -14.09
N ASP A 63 1.24 -5.55 -14.27
CA ASP A 63 0.75 -4.98 -15.53
C ASP A 63 1.76 -5.20 -16.68
N LEU A 64 3.07 -5.17 -16.41
CA LEU A 64 4.11 -5.51 -17.39
C LEU A 64 4.00 -6.98 -17.84
N ILE A 65 3.62 -7.89 -16.95
CA ILE A 65 3.38 -9.30 -17.30
C ILE A 65 2.08 -9.43 -18.11
N GLU A 66 0.99 -8.78 -17.68
CA GLU A 66 -0.32 -8.84 -18.34
C GLU A 66 -0.29 -8.23 -19.76
N HIS A 67 0.59 -7.26 -19.99
CA HIS A 67 0.68 -6.52 -21.25
C HIS A 67 1.96 -6.82 -22.03
N ASP A 68 2.62 -7.96 -21.80
CA ASP A 68 3.80 -8.42 -22.53
C ASP A 68 4.93 -7.36 -22.63
N GLY A 69 5.07 -6.51 -21.62
CA GLY A 69 6.06 -5.43 -21.58
C GLY A 69 5.72 -4.19 -22.43
N ASP A 70 4.51 -4.08 -22.97
CA ASP A 70 4.05 -2.91 -23.74
C ASP A 70 3.78 -1.72 -22.81
N TRP A 71 4.78 -0.83 -22.70
CA TRP A 71 4.74 0.34 -21.81
C TRP A 71 3.58 1.30 -22.09
N ASP A 72 3.15 1.46 -23.34
CA ASP A 72 2.04 2.35 -23.68
C ASP A 72 0.71 1.77 -23.17
N ARG A 73 0.52 0.45 -23.28
CA ARG A 73 -0.63 -0.25 -22.69
C ARG A 73 -0.62 -0.18 -21.17
N VAL A 74 0.55 -0.40 -20.56
CA VAL A 74 0.71 -0.28 -19.10
C VAL A 74 0.39 1.15 -18.63
N ALA A 75 0.84 2.19 -19.33
CA ALA A 75 0.52 3.58 -18.99
C ALA A 75 -0.99 3.87 -19.03
N ALA A 76 -1.69 3.34 -20.05
CA ALA A 76 -3.14 3.44 -20.15
C ALA A 76 -3.86 2.67 -19.02
N ALA A 77 -3.43 1.44 -18.74
CA ALA A 77 -3.97 0.61 -17.67
C ALA A 77 -3.76 1.24 -16.29
N ALA A 78 -2.53 1.68 -16.00
CA ALA A 78 -2.14 2.38 -14.78
C ALA A 78 -2.97 3.64 -14.59
N THR A 79 -3.17 4.45 -15.63
CA THR A 79 -4.02 5.66 -15.56
C THR A 79 -5.47 5.31 -15.19
N SER A 80 -6.03 4.27 -15.82
CA SER A 80 -7.40 3.80 -15.53
C SER A 80 -7.52 3.29 -14.10
N ALA A 81 -6.53 2.51 -13.64
CA ALA A 81 -6.52 1.95 -12.31
C ALA A 81 -6.30 3.03 -11.23
N ALA A 82 -5.40 3.98 -11.48
CA ALA A 82 -5.16 5.15 -10.64
C ALA A 82 -6.42 6.01 -10.48
N ALA A 83 -7.17 6.24 -11.56
CA ALA A 83 -8.44 6.97 -11.50
C ALA A 83 -9.49 6.23 -10.63
N LYS A 84 -9.58 4.89 -10.76
CA LYS A 84 -10.45 4.05 -9.93
C LYS A 84 -10.02 4.07 -8.45
N ALA A 85 -8.71 3.97 -8.19
CA ALA A 85 -8.15 4.01 -6.84
C ALA A 85 -8.38 5.38 -6.20
N HIS A 86 -8.15 6.46 -6.95
CA HIS A 86 -8.46 7.82 -6.53
C HIS A 86 -9.92 7.96 -6.12
N HIS A 87 -10.86 7.50 -6.96
CA HIS A 87 -12.28 7.52 -6.61
C HIS A 87 -12.56 6.71 -5.33
N ARG A 88 -12.11 5.45 -5.25
CA ARG A 88 -12.37 4.58 -4.10
C ARG A 88 -11.79 5.13 -2.80
N LEU A 89 -10.51 5.49 -2.78
CA LEU A 89 -9.81 5.93 -1.57
C LEU A 89 -10.18 7.36 -1.16
N PHE A 90 -10.56 8.23 -2.11
CA PHE A 90 -11.08 9.55 -1.77
C PHE A 90 -12.44 9.45 -1.06
N PHE A 91 -13.32 8.54 -1.48
CA PHE A 91 -14.63 8.34 -0.85
C PHE A 91 -14.61 7.39 0.35
N GLN A 92 -13.56 6.56 0.49
CA GLN A 92 -13.38 5.62 1.60
C GLN A 92 -11.96 5.72 2.18
N PRO A 93 -11.58 6.90 2.71
CA PRO A 93 -10.24 7.09 3.23
C PRO A 93 -10.00 6.18 4.44
N PRO A 94 -8.77 5.68 4.63
CA PRO A 94 -8.40 4.92 5.80
C PRO A 94 -8.66 5.71 7.08
N SER A 95 -9.09 5.01 8.12
CA SER A 95 -9.34 5.62 9.43
C SER A 95 -8.07 6.24 10.02
N ARG A 96 -8.22 7.14 11.00
CA ARG A 96 -7.06 7.72 11.71
C ARG A 96 -6.19 6.63 12.35
N LEU A 97 -6.82 5.58 12.89
CA LEU A 97 -6.11 4.46 13.49
C LEU A 97 -5.34 3.66 12.43
N ALA A 98 -5.93 3.42 11.25
CA ALA A 98 -5.25 2.72 10.16
C ALA A 98 -4.05 3.52 9.65
N ARG A 99 -4.19 4.85 9.48
CA ARG A 99 -3.08 5.75 9.12
C ARG A 99 -1.97 5.75 10.18
N ALA A 100 -2.32 5.72 11.46
CA ALA A 100 -1.34 5.63 12.54
C ALA A 100 -0.55 4.31 12.47
N VAL A 101 -1.23 3.18 12.24
CA VAL A 101 -0.58 1.87 12.07
C VAL A 101 0.32 1.85 10.82
N ARG A 102 -0.12 2.42 9.69
CA ARG A 102 0.71 2.57 8.48
C ARG A 102 1.99 3.35 8.74
N ARG A 103 1.92 4.43 9.50
CA ARG A 103 3.11 5.19 9.90
C ARG A 103 4.04 4.36 10.79
N ASP A 104 3.50 3.54 11.67
CA ASP A 104 4.31 2.67 12.52
C ASP A 104 4.98 1.56 11.70
N LEU A 105 4.27 0.95 10.75
CA LEU A 105 4.86 0.02 9.77
C LEU A 105 6.03 0.68 9.04
N HIS A 106 5.81 1.89 8.51
CA HIS A 106 6.82 2.68 7.85
C HIS A 106 8.07 2.91 8.73
N ARG A 107 7.89 3.27 10.01
CA ARG A 107 8.99 3.45 10.97
C ARG A 107 9.79 2.16 11.23
N HIS A 108 9.18 1.01 11.04
CA HIS A 108 9.81 -0.31 11.20
C HIS A 108 10.38 -0.86 9.87
N GLY A 109 10.49 -0.02 8.83
CA GLY A 109 11.06 -0.39 7.53
C GLY A 109 10.12 -1.23 6.66
N LEU A 110 8.83 -1.28 6.99
CA LEU A 110 7.80 -1.92 6.16
C LEU A 110 7.16 -0.87 5.28
N LEU A 111 7.53 -0.87 4.01
CA LEU A 111 7.23 0.19 3.06
C LEU A 111 6.18 -0.29 2.07
N LEU A 112 5.15 0.52 1.83
CA LEU A 112 4.16 0.29 0.78
C LEU A 112 4.82 0.10 -0.58
N ASP A 113 4.38 -0.94 -1.28
CA ASP A 113 4.92 -1.38 -2.56
C ASP A 113 3.87 -1.39 -3.68
N CYS A 114 2.59 -1.43 -3.30
CA CYS A 114 1.45 -1.45 -4.20
C CYS A 114 0.39 -0.44 -3.73
N ARG A 115 -0.57 -0.12 -4.59
CA ARG A 115 -1.74 0.64 -4.18
C ARG A 115 -2.55 -0.13 -3.11
N PRO A 116 -3.00 0.52 -2.03
CA PRO A 116 -3.92 -0.11 -1.09
C PRO A 116 -5.25 -0.44 -1.72
N GLU A 117 -5.82 -1.56 -1.32
CA GLU A 117 -7.19 -1.92 -1.67
C GLU A 117 -8.16 -1.52 -0.58
N ALA A 118 -9.34 -1.05 -0.97
CA ALA A 118 -10.44 -0.73 -0.07
C ALA A 118 -11.67 -1.52 -0.49
N SER A 119 -12.29 -2.21 0.47
CA SER A 119 -13.44 -3.06 0.25
C SER A 119 -14.37 -3.06 1.47
N ARG A 120 -15.46 -3.83 1.39
CA ARG A 120 -16.31 -4.16 2.52
C ARG A 120 -16.29 -5.66 2.74
N THR A 121 -16.26 -6.05 3.99
CA THR A 121 -16.55 -7.42 4.43
C THR A 121 -18.03 -7.76 4.21
N GLU A 122 -18.38 -9.04 4.26
CA GLU A 122 -19.78 -9.52 4.11
C GLU A 122 -20.72 -8.89 5.15
N ASP A 123 -20.24 -8.65 6.36
CA ASP A 123 -21.00 -7.99 7.43
C ASP A 123 -21.01 -6.45 7.30
N GLY A 124 -20.45 -5.91 6.22
CA GLY A 124 -20.49 -4.48 5.90
C GLY A 124 -19.38 -3.64 6.54
N ALA A 125 -18.49 -4.24 7.34
CA ALA A 125 -17.33 -3.56 7.92
C ALA A 125 -16.35 -3.11 6.82
N TYR A 126 -15.73 -1.94 7.02
CA TYR A 126 -14.71 -1.45 6.10
C TYR A 126 -13.44 -2.30 6.21
N ARG A 127 -12.86 -2.63 5.06
CA ARG A 127 -11.61 -3.36 4.95
C ARG A 127 -10.62 -2.59 4.09
N TRP A 128 -9.38 -2.53 4.55
CA TRP A 128 -8.25 -2.06 3.75
C TRP A 128 -7.16 -3.13 3.74
N ASP A 129 -6.52 -3.33 2.60
CA ASP A 129 -5.36 -4.22 2.45
C ASP A 129 -4.19 -3.40 1.90
N ASP A 130 -3.09 -3.40 2.64
CA ASP A 130 -1.82 -2.81 2.22
C ASP A 130 -0.84 -3.90 1.85
N TYR A 131 -0.11 -3.69 0.76
CA TYR A 131 0.97 -4.56 0.31
C TYR A 131 2.29 -3.83 0.52
N LEU A 132 3.20 -4.47 1.24
CA LEU A 132 4.41 -3.86 1.76
C LEU A 132 5.62 -4.73 1.39
N THR A 133 6.78 -4.11 1.25
CA THR A 133 8.09 -4.75 1.18
C THR A 133 8.94 -4.31 2.36
N TRP A 134 9.86 -5.17 2.79
CA TRP A 134 10.83 -4.78 3.80
C TRP A 134 12.02 -4.06 3.17
N GLU A 135 12.37 -2.90 3.72
CA GLU A 135 13.41 -2.02 3.19
C GLU A 135 14.78 -2.70 3.05
N HIS A 136 15.09 -3.66 3.93
CA HIS A 136 16.40 -4.32 3.93
C HIS A 136 16.49 -5.55 3.02
N ASP A 137 15.36 -6.19 2.69
CA ASP A 137 15.32 -7.32 1.76
C ASP A 137 13.96 -7.35 1.04
N PRO A 138 13.86 -6.81 -0.19
CA PRO A 138 12.61 -6.79 -0.95
C PRO A 138 12.05 -8.16 -1.32
N ARG A 139 12.77 -9.26 -1.06
CA ARG A 139 12.23 -10.63 -1.18
C ARG A 139 11.19 -10.93 -0.11
N LEU A 140 11.24 -10.20 1.00
CA LEU A 140 10.27 -10.28 2.07
C LEU A 140 9.16 -9.26 1.80
N SER A 141 7.96 -9.78 1.54
CA SER A 141 6.75 -9.00 1.34
C SER A 141 5.74 -9.26 2.45
N PHE A 142 4.82 -8.32 2.63
CA PHE A 142 3.83 -8.37 3.69
C PHE A 142 2.49 -7.88 3.18
N THR A 143 1.43 -8.47 3.73
CA THR A 143 0.07 -7.94 3.58
C THR A 143 -0.41 -7.50 4.95
N MET A 144 -0.74 -6.22 5.10
CA MET A 144 -1.43 -5.72 6.28
C MET A 144 -2.91 -5.52 5.94
N THR A 145 -3.76 -6.31 6.57
CA THR A 145 -5.21 -6.15 6.49
C THR A 145 -5.71 -5.37 7.69
N TYR A 146 -6.61 -4.41 7.47
CA TYR A 146 -7.32 -3.64 8.48
C TYR A 146 -8.81 -3.84 8.31
N VAL A 147 -9.51 -4.27 9.36
CA VAL A 147 -10.98 -4.37 9.38
C VAL A 147 -11.53 -3.47 10.47
N GLN A 148 -12.37 -2.52 10.07
CA GLN A 148 -13.00 -1.55 10.97
C GLN A 148 -14.51 -1.77 11.06
N ARG A 149 -14.93 -2.27 12.22
CA ARG A 149 -16.35 -2.33 12.62
C ARG A 149 -16.78 -1.11 13.45
N HIS A 150 -15.87 -0.59 14.27
CA HIS A 150 -16.13 0.53 15.17
C HIS A 150 -15.08 1.62 14.97
N ARG A 151 -15.44 2.88 15.23
CA ARG A 151 -14.56 4.04 14.98
C ARG A 151 -13.22 3.96 15.73
N ASP A 152 -13.22 3.37 16.91
CA ASP A 152 -12.07 3.38 17.83
C ASP A 152 -11.34 2.03 17.93
N SER A 153 -11.68 1.06 17.09
CA SER A 153 -11.03 -0.26 17.08
C SER A 153 -10.82 -0.79 15.66
N LEU A 154 -9.66 -1.40 15.45
CA LEU A 154 -9.34 -2.16 14.25
C LEU A 154 -9.00 -3.59 14.65
N LEU A 155 -9.52 -4.54 13.89
CA LEU A 155 -8.88 -5.83 13.75
C LEU A 155 -7.83 -5.69 12.65
N ILE A 156 -6.60 -6.05 12.95
CA ILE A 156 -5.50 -6.02 12.00
C ILE A 156 -4.88 -7.40 11.87
N SER A 157 -4.20 -7.62 10.75
CA SER A 157 -3.49 -8.86 10.48
C SER A 157 -2.30 -8.54 9.59
N LEU A 158 -1.10 -8.84 10.08
CA LEU A 158 0.12 -8.72 9.28
C LEU A 158 0.57 -10.13 8.87
N ALA A 159 0.47 -10.42 7.57
CA ALA A 159 0.99 -11.64 6.97
C ALA A 159 2.37 -11.36 6.34
N MET A 160 3.31 -12.29 6.51
CA MET A 160 4.66 -12.22 5.97
C MET A 160 4.86 -13.32 4.93
N TYR A 161 5.52 -12.97 3.83
CA TYR A 161 5.85 -13.84 2.72
C TYR A 161 7.34 -13.74 2.39
N ASP A 162 7.88 -14.84 1.87
CA ASP A 162 9.25 -14.96 1.39
C ASP A 162 9.23 -15.47 -0.04
N ARG A 163 9.53 -14.60 -1.02
CA ARG A 163 9.37 -14.91 -2.45
C ARG A 163 7.99 -15.49 -2.76
N ASP A 164 6.95 -14.80 -2.28
CA ASP A 164 5.53 -15.17 -2.42
C ASP A 164 5.09 -16.40 -1.62
N TYR A 165 5.99 -17.10 -0.92
CA TYR A 165 5.62 -18.19 -0.03
C TYR A 165 5.20 -17.65 1.34
N TYR A 166 4.01 -18.03 1.78
CA TYR A 166 3.51 -17.69 3.11
C TYR A 166 4.45 -18.24 4.20
N VAL A 167 4.84 -17.37 5.13
CA VAL A 167 5.64 -17.75 6.30
C VAL A 167 4.77 -17.80 7.55
N THR A 168 4.07 -16.69 7.86
CA THR A 168 3.31 -16.56 9.10
C THR A 168 2.37 -15.35 9.04
N CYS A 169 1.39 -15.32 9.93
CA CYS A 169 0.42 -14.25 10.08
C CYS A 169 0.16 -13.97 11.57
N TRP A 170 -0.03 -12.70 11.91
CA TRP A 170 -0.29 -12.27 13.28
C TRP A 170 -1.52 -11.37 13.33
N PRO A 171 -2.70 -11.94 13.66
CA PRO A 171 -3.90 -11.14 13.88
C PRO A 171 -3.84 -10.48 15.26
N GLU A 172 -4.27 -9.23 15.33
CA GLU A 172 -4.33 -8.46 16.57
C GLU A 172 -5.53 -7.50 16.54
N ARG A 173 -6.09 -7.20 17.71
CA ARG A 173 -7.02 -6.09 17.85
C ARG A 173 -6.30 -4.90 18.44
N THR A 174 -6.37 -3.75 17.77
CA THR A 174 -5.82 -2.49 18.25
C THR A 174 -6.94 -1.47 18.49
N THR A 175 -6.76 -0.60 19.49
CA THR A 175 -7.61 0.56 19.74
C THR A 175 -6.81 1.85 19.67
N ALA A 176 -7.49 3.00 19.76
CA ALA A 176 -6.82 4.30 19.77
C ALA A 176 -5.86 4.50 20.96
N THR A 177 -6.01 3.73 22.05
CA THR A 177 -5.20 3.86 23.27
C THR A 177 -4.11 2.79 23.41
N SER A 178 -4.09 1.77 22.53
CA SER A 178 -3.16 0.63 22.62
C SER A 178 -1.70 0.98 22.25
N GLY A 179 -1.46 2.15 21.67
CA GLY A 179 -0.16 2.48 21.07
C GLY A 179 0.09 1.72 19.77
N THR A 180 1.36 1.48 19.44
CA THR A 180 1.76 0.68 18.26
C THR A 180 1.39 -0.79 18.47
N PRO A 181 0.68 -1.43 17.53
CA PRO A 181 0.30 -2.84 17.64
C PRO A 181 1.52 -3.76 17.79
N ALA A 182 1.37 -4.83 18.57
CA ALA A 182 2.42 -5.82 18.79
C ALA A 182 2.89 -6.46 17.48
N CYS A 183 1.98 -6.77 16.56
CA CYS A 183 2.32 -7.35 15.26
C CYS A 183 3.25 -6.45 14.43
N VAL A 184 3.14 -5.12 14.59
CA VAL A 184 4.02 -4.13 13.93
C VAL A 184 5.34 -3.99 14.69
N ARG A 185 5.26 -3.82 16.02
CA ARG A 185 6.44 -3.65 16.88
C ARG A 185 7.38 -4.86 16.83
N GLU A 186 6.82 -6.07 16.78
CA GLU A 186 7.57 -7.33 16.78
C GLU A 186 8.02 -7.78 15.39
N ALA A 187 7.51 -7.15 14.32
CA ALA A 187 7.81 -7.57 12.94
C ALA A 187 9.33 -7.65 12.68
N PRO A 188 10.17 -6.65 13.02
CA PRO A 188 11.61 -6.74 12.78
C PRO A 188 12.29 -7.94 13.45
N ALA A 189 11.93 -8.24 14.70
CA ALA A 189 12.49 -9.37 15.43
C ALA A 189 12.08 -10.71 14.81
N ARG A 190 10.84 -10.80 14.33
CA ARG A 190 10.32 -12.01 13.66
C ARG A 190 10.94 -12.21 12.28
N ILE A 191 11.13 -11.11 11.53
CA ILE A 191 11.86 -11.11 10.27
C ILE A 191 13.28 -11.64 10.49
N GLN A 192 14.01 -11.06 11.46
CA GLN A 192 15.37 -11.50 11.76
C GLN A 192 15.40 -12.99 12.11
N ARG A 193 14.47 -13.44 12.97
CA ARG A 193 14.36 -14.86 13.33
C ARG A 193 14.13 -15.77 12.13
N HIS A 194 13.30 -15.35 11.16
CA HIS A 194 13.09 -16.10 9.92
C HIS A 194 14.38 -16.18 9.10
N LEU A 195 15.08 -15.05 8.94
CA LEU A 195 16.35 -15.00 8.22
C LEU A 195 17.42 -15.91 8.88
N ASP A 196 17.49 -15.92 10.21
CA ASP A 196 18.47 -16.72 10.97
C ASP A 196 18.20 -18.23 10.88
N LEU A 197 16.94 -18.63 10.67
CA LEU A 197 16.52 -20.03 10.58
C LEU A 197 16.50 -20.55 9.13
N ARG A 198 16.84 -19.72 8.13
CA ARG A 198 16.92 -20.15 6.74
C ARG A 198 18.12 -21.12 6.55
N PRO A 199 17.92 -22.24 5.84
CA PRO A 199 19.00 -23.16 5.47
C PRO A 199 19.94 -22.57 4.42
#